data_AF-A0A958VE20-F1
#
_entry.id   AF-A0A958VE20-F1
#
_cell.length_a   1.000
_cell.length_b   1.000
_cell.length_c   1.000
_cell.angle_alpha   90.00
_cell.angle_beta   90.00
_cell.angle_gamma   90.00
#
_symmetry.space_group_name_H-M   'P 1'
#
loop_
_entity.id
_entity.type
_entity.pdbx_description
1 polymer ?
#
loop_
_entity_poly.entity_id
_entity_poly.type
_entity_poly.pdbx_seq_one_letter_code
_entity_poly.pdbx_strand_id
1 'polypeptide(L)'
;MQEIENIELSLLSITDYKELKDAMIASYTNFPDSYWKEHHIQSLINKFPEGQVVIKVNNQIAGCALSLILDYDEFDDKHTYVEITGDYTFNTHNENGDVLYGIDVFIKPDFRGLRLGRRLYDYRKDLCEKLNLRGVAFGGRMPNFHKYADKLSPKEYIDKVRKREIHDPVLNFQISNDFHPSKILRGYLEGDAASGEFAVLMEWDNIYYEKPTVLSKTVKKVVRLGLIQWQMRPYNGLDDLLQQAEFFIDAVSGYRSDFALFPEFFNAPLMADNNHLSEADAIRELSKHTDAIVAKFSELAISYNINIISGSMPEMKDNVLRNVGYLCKRDGTVESFTKLHVTPDEERVWGLQGGSEIKVFDTDCGKIGILICYDVEFPELSRLLANDGMDILFVPFLTDTQNGYSRVRNCAQARAIENECYVAIAGSVGNLPKVHNMDIQYAQSMVFTPCDFAFPANGIKAEATPNNEMILICDVDIDLLRHLHQFGSVRNLKDRRLDIYDVVRK
;
A
#
# COMPACT_ATOMS: atom_id res chain seq x y z
N MET A 1 -20.33 -0.04 52.62
CA MET A 1 -20.27 -0.15 51.15
C MET A 1 -21.52 0.52 50.62
N GLN A 2 -21.38 1.50 49.73
CA GLN A 2 -22.54 1.98 48.96
C GLN A 2 -23.12 0.80 48.17
N GLU A 3 -24.44 0.72 48.07
CA GLU A 3 -25.13 -0.32 47.32
C GLU A 3 -24.76 -0.18 45.83
N ILE A 4 -24.22 -1.24 45.22
CA ILE A 4 -23.83 -1.24 43.80
C ILE A 4 -25.07 -1.62 43.01
N GLU A 5 -25.70 -0.65 42.36
CA GLU A 5 -26.91 -0.84 41.57
C GLU A 5 -26.57 -1.16 40.11
N ASN A 6 -25.51 -0.54 39.57
CA ASN A 6 -25.11 -0.70 38.16
C ASN A 6 -23.59 -0.64 37.95
N ILE A 7 -23.07 -1.47 37.05
CA ILE A 7 -21.70 -1.44 36.51
C ILE A 7 -21.80 -1.43 34.98
N GLU A 8 -21.32 -0.35 34.37
CA GLU A 8 -21.37 -0.14 32.92
C GLU A 8 -19.96 0.04 32.36
N LEU A 9 -19.70 -0.53 31.17
CA LEU A 9 -18.51 -0.24 30.37
C LEU A 9 -18.94 0.65 29.20
N SER A 10 -18.31 1.81 29.06
CA SER A 10 -18.62 2.78 28.00
C SER A 10 -17.35 3.33 27.37
N LEU A 11 -17.47 3.81 26.13
CA LEU A 11 -16.40 4.58 25.50
C LEU A 11 -16.17 5.89 26.27
N LEU A 12 -14.93 6.33 26.36
CA LEU A 12 -14.57 7.58 27.01
C LEU A 12 -14.98 8.77 26.15
N SER A 13 -15.73 9.72 26.72
CA SER A 13 -16.02 11.00 26.09
C SER A 13 -15.17 12.11 26.70
N ILE A 14 -14.88 13.17 25.93
CA ILE A 14 -14.16 14.33 26.49
C ILE A 14 -14.95 15.00 27.64
N THR A 15 -16.28 14.87 27.63
CA THR A 15 -17.13 15.36 28.71
C THR A 15 -16.84 14.70 30.06
N ASP A 16 -16.27 13.50 30.06
CA ASP A 16 -15.88 12.74 31.25
C ASP A 16 -14.53 13.21 31.85
N TYR A 17 -13.78 14.09 31.17
CA TYR A 17 -12.38 14.40 31.51
C TYR A 17 -12.17 14.87 32.95
N LYS A 18 -13.06 15.74 33.48
CA LYS A 18 -12.94 16.25 34.86
C LYS A 18 -12.97 15.11 35.87
N GLU A 19 -13.93 14.19 35.71
CA GLU A 19 -14.07 13.04 36.59
C GLU A 19 -12.94 12.03 36.39
N LEU A 20 -12.52 11.81 35.14
CA LEU A 20 -11.38 10.95 34.81
C LEU A 20 -10.09 11.46 35.49
N LYS A 21 -9.86 12.78 35.46
CA LYS A 21 -8.70 13.42 36.12
C LYS A 21 -8.70 13.15 37.62
N ASP A 22 -9.82 13.33 38.29
CA ASP A 22 -9.93 13.07 39.73
C ASP A 22 -9.69 11.59 40.05
N ALA A 23 -10.18 10.68 39.21
CA ALA A 23 -9.95 9.24 39.33
C ALA A 23 -8.47 8.86 39.11
N MET A 24 -7.77 9.49 38.15
CA MET A 24 -6.33 9.31 37.91
C MET A 24 -5.51 9.75 39.12
N ILE A 25 -5.77 10.98 39.62
CA ILE A 25 -5.05 11.54 40.78
C ILE A 25 -5.22 10.64 42.01
N ALA A 26 -6.44 10.15 42.26
CA ALA A 26 -6.70 9.23 43.36
C ALA A 26 -5.99 7.86 43.19
N SER A 27 -5.75 7.44 41.95
CA SER A 27 -5.13 6.14 41.65
C SER A 27 -3.60 6.17 41.69
N TYR A 28 -2.99 7.32 41.39
CA TYR A 28 -1.54 7.52 41.26
C TYR A 28 -0.94 8.40 42.36
N THR A 29 -1.22 8.09 43.63
CA THR A 29 -0.78 8.88 44.80
C THR A 29 0.73 9.08 44.93
N ASN A 30 1.54 8.22 44.31
CA ASN A 30 3.01 8.25 44.41
C ASN A 30 3.68 9.10 43.29
N PHE A 31 2.89 9.64 42.36
CA PHE A 31 3.38 10.49 41.26
C PHE A 31 2.49 11.74 41.16
N PRO A 32 2.76 12.79 41.96
CA PRO A 32 2.11 14.08 41.80
C PRO A 32 2.30 14.55 40.34
N ASP A 33 1.24 15.05 39.71
CA ASP A 33 1.20 15.50 38.29
C ASP A 33 1.24 14.40 37.20
N SER A 34 1.19 13.11 37.56
CA SER A 34 1.07 12.00 36.59
C SER A 34 -0.39 11.72 36.24
N TYR A 35 -1.01 12.67 35.53
CA TYR A 35 -2.34 12.49 34.93
C TYR A 35 -2.32 12.97 33.48
N TRP A 36 -3.13 12.33 32.63
CA TRP A 36 -3.27 12.75 31.23
C TRP A 36 -3.97 14.11 31.16
N LYS A 37 -3.38 15.06 30.43
CA LYS A 37 -3.98 16.37 30.18
C LYS A 37 -5.18 16.23 29.23
N GLU A 38 -6.08 17.21 29.26
CA GLU A 38 -7.32 17.21 28.47
C GLU A 38 -7.06 17.02 26.98
N HIS A 39 -6.06 17.73 26.44
CA HIS A 39 -5.68 17.61 25.04
C HIS A 39 -5.06 16.25 24.69
N HIS A 40 -4.41 15.56 25.63
CA HIS A 40 -3.92 14.20 25.41
C HIS A 40 -5.12 13.24 25.25
N ILE A 41 -6.09 13.32 26.17
CA ILE A 41 -7.31 12.51 26.11
C ILE A 41 -8.11 12.82 24.84
N GLN A 42 -8.25 14.08 24.48
CA GLN A 42 -8.91 14.46 23.23
C GLN A 42 -8.20 13.89 22.00
N SER A 43 -6.86 13.90 21.96
CA SER A 43 -6.08 13.30 20.87
C SER A 43 -6.33 11.80 20.76
N LEU A 44 -6.32 11.07 21.88
CA LEU A 44 -6.61 9.64 21.93
C LEU A 44 -8.03 9.32 21.45
N ILE A 45 -9.04 10.07 21.92
CA ILE A 45 -10.43 9.91 21.49
C ILE A 45 -10.56 10.18 19.98
N ASN A 46 -9.88 11.18 19.45
CA ASN A 46 -9.96 11.51 18.02
C ASN A 46 -9.27 10.46 17.14
N LYS A 47 -8.17 9.87 17.61
CA LYS A 47 -7.37 8.91 16.85
C LYS A 47 -7.94 7.49 16.93
N PHE A 48 -8.35 7.06 18.12
CA PHE A 48 -8.81 5.69 18.34
C PHE A 48 -9.89 5.63 19.43
N PRO A 49 -11.14 6.06 19.11
CA PRO A 49 -12.24 6.12 20.07
C PRO A 49 -12.50 4.79 20.79
N GLU A 50 -12.51 3.69 20.05
CA GLU A 50 -12.77 2.34 20.56
C GLU A 50 -11.68 1.84 21.51
N GLY A 51 -10.46 2.38 21.39
CA GLY A 51 -9.35 2.05 22.29
C GLY A 51 -9.44 2.70 23.67
N GLN A 52 -10.35 3.66 23.86
CA GLN A 52 -10.47 4.45 25.09
C GLN A 52 -11.75 4.11 25.83
N VAL A 53 -11.63 3.38 26.93
CA VAL A 53 -12.80 2.90 27.69
C VAL A 53 -12.74 3.25 29.16
N VAL A 54 -13.92 3.43 29.73
CA VAL A 54 -14.14 3.63 31.16
C VAL A 54 -15.15 2.62 31.69
N ILE A 55 -14.98 2.25 32.96
CA ILE A 55 -16.00 1.55 33.73
C ILE A 55 -16.63 2.53 34.70
N LYS A 56 -17.97 2.62 34.67
CA LYS A 56 -18.76 3.42 35.58
C LYS A 56 -19.49 2.52 36.58
N VAL A 57 -19.44 2.85 37.86
CA VAL A 57 -20.21 2.22 38.94
C VAL A 57 -21.18 3.27 39.48
N ASN A 58 -22.49 3.00 39.39
CA ASN A 58 -23.53 3.98 39.74
C ASN A 58 -23.28 5.37 39.08
N ASN A 59 -22.98 5.36 37.78
CA ASN A 59 -22.62 6.52 36.95
C ASN A 59 -21.33 7.26 37.33
N GLN A 60 -20.51 6.72 38.24
CA GLN A 60 -19.20 7.29 38.59
C GLN A 60 -18.05 6.49 37.98
N ILE A 61 -17.04 7.15 37.43
CA ILE A 61 -15.86 6.49 36.87
C ILE A 61 -15.11 5.75 37.97
N ALA A 62 -15.08 4.43 37.83
CA ALA A 62 -14.39 3.51 38.71
C ALA A 62 -13.04 3.07 38.14
N GLY A 63 -12.84 3.16 36.83
CA GLY A 63 -11.59 2.82 36.17
C GLY A 63 -11.57 3.18 34.69
N CYS A 64 -10.37 3.12 34.10
CA CYS A 64 -10.14 3.46 32.70
C CYS A 64 -9.05 2.58 32.10
N ALA A 65 -9.16 2.32 30.80
CA ALA A 65 -8.10 1.74 29.99
C ALA A 65 -7.95 2.54 28.70
N LEU A 66 -6.71 2.92 28.39
CA LEU A 66 -6.35 3.70 27.20
C LEU A 66 -5.42 2.88 26.32
N SER A 67 -5.65 2.86 25.01
CA SER A 67 -4.93 1.95 24.10
C SER A 67 -4.61 2.62 22.77
N LEU A 68 -3.59 2.09 22.07
CA LEU A 68 -3.22 2.44 20.69
C LEU A 68 -3.18 1.15 19.86
N ILE A 69 -3.23 1.29 18.54
CA ILE A 69 -2.80 0.25 17.60
C ILE A 69 -1.44 0.67 17.09
N LEU A 70 -0.47 -0.24 17.11
CA LEU A 70 0.89 0.00 16.66
C LEU A 70 1.25 -1.05 15.60
N ASP A 71 2.04 -0.65 14.59
CA ASP A 71 2.83 -1.60 13.82
C ASP A 71 4.05 -1.96 14.69
N TYR A 72 3.99 -3.13 15.32
CA TYR A 72 4.96 -3.45 16.37
C TYR A 72 6.33 -3.78 15.80
N ASP A 73 6.42 -4.16 14.52
CA ASP A 73 7.70 -4.45 13.86
C ASP A 73 8.57 -3.18 13.69
N GLU A 74 7.99 -1.98 13.78
CA GLU A 74 8.73 -0.71 13.79
C GLU A 74 9.48 -0.44 15.12
N PHE A 75 9.10 -1.14 16.18
CA PHE A 75 9.69 -1.01 17.51
C PHE A 75 10.46 -2.30 17.79
N ASP A 76 11.80 -2.29 17.74
CA ASP A 76 12.78 -3.41 17.87
C ASP A 76 12.70 -4.24 19.20
N ASP A 77 11.49 -4.50 19.71
CA ASP A 77 11.15 -5.02 21.04
C ASP A 77 11.88 -4.27 22.17
N LYS A 78 12.32 -3.04 21.90
CA LYS A 78 13.10 -2.17 22.77
C LYS A 78 12.62 -0.76 22.53
N HIS A 79 11.69 -0.34 23.35
CA HIS A 79 11.12 0.99 23.30
C HIS A 79 10.92 1.54 24.70
N THR A 80 10.84 2.85 24.78
CA THR A 80 10.47 3.62 25.95
C THR A 80 9.00 4.04 25.86
N TYR A 81 8.46 4.49 26.97
CA TYR A 81 7.10 5.00 27.07
C TYR A 81 6.91 6.26 26.21
N VAL A 82 7.93 7.12 26.14
CA VAL A 82 7.91 8.34 25.31
C VAL A 82 7.90 7.99 23.83
N GLU A 83 8.68 7.00 23.40
CA GLU A 83 8.67 6.52 22.01
C GLU A 83 7.30 5.97 21.63
N ILE A 84 6.71 5.07 22.43
CA ILE A 84 5.39 4.50 22.13
C ILE A 84 4.28 5.55 22.11
N THR A 85 4.36 6.54 22.98
CA THR A 85 3.35 7.61 23.02
C THR A 85 3.63 8.72 22.01
N GLY A 86 4.73 8.65 21.25
CA GLY A 86 5.11 9.67 20.28
C GLY A 86 5.32 11.04 20.94
N ASP A 87 6.05 11.08 22.05
CA ASP A 87 6.16 12.26 22.93
C ASP A 87 4.77 12.81 23.32
N TYR A 88 3.89 11.91 23.77
CA TYR A 88 2.51 12.21 24.19
C TYR A 88 1.60 12.79 23.08
N THR A 89 2.06 12.82 21.81
CA THR A 89 1.23 13.23 20.65
C THR A 89 0.37 12.09 20.10
N PHE A 90 0.78 10.84 20.36
CA PHE A 90 0.18 9.60 19.85
C PHE A 90 0.20 9.51 18.33
N ASN A 91 1.21 10.09 17.67
CA ASN A 91 1.43 9.95 16.23
C ASN A 91 1.92 8.55 15.82
N THR A 92 2.31 7.72 16.77
CA THR A 92 2.61 6.30 16.63
C THR A 92 1.38 5.42 16.41
N HIS A 93 0.18 5.95 16.65
CA HIS A 93 -1.05 5.23 16.35
C HIS A 93 -1.15 4.94 14.85
N ASN A 94 -1.26 3.67 14.49
CA ASN A 94 -1.43 3.21 13.13
C ASN A 94 -2.64 2.28 13.06
N GLU A 95 -3.69 2.70 12.35
CA GLU A 95 -4.91 1.89 12.15
C GLU A 95 -4.65 0.57 11.41
N ASN A 96 -3.54 0.47 10.68
CA ASN A 96 -3.09 -0.74 9.97
C ASN A 96 -2.05 -1.55 10.75
N GLY A 97 -1.77 -1.18 12.01
CA GLY A 97 -0.84 -1.91 12.86
C GLY A 97 -1.34 -3.31 13.25
N ASP A 98 -0.48 -4.08 13.90
CA ASP A 98 -0.72 -5.49 14.20
C ASP A 98 -0.88 -5.80 15.70
N VAL A 99 -0.61 -4.84 16.60
CA VAL A 99 -0.71 -5.05 18.05
C VAL A 99 -1.53 -3.94 18.71
N LEU A 100 -2.43 -4.35 19.61
CA LEU A 100 -3.12 -3.41 20.52
C LEU A 100 -2.21 -3.10 21.71
N TYR A 101 -1.65 -1.89 21.76
CA TYR A 101 -0.77 -1.49 22.86
C TYR A 101 -1.52 -0.76 23.96
N GLY A 102 -1.47 -1.27 25.19
CA GLY A 102 -2.05 -0.65 26.37
C GLY A 102 -1.15 0.45 26.93
N ILE A 103 -1.56 1.72 26.83
CA ILE A 103 -0.78 2.85 27.35
C ILE A 103 -1.06 3.13 28.83
N ASP A 104 -2.30 2.91 29.29
CA ASP A 104 -2.67 3.12 30.70
C ASP A 104 -3.83 2.20 31.11
N VAL A 105 -3.85 1.77 32.37
CA VAL A 105 -4.99 1.09 32.99
C VAL A 105 -4.97 1.30 34.50
N PHE A 106 -6.08 1.81 35.05
CA PHE A 106 -6.20 2.01 36.49
C PHE A 106 -7.62 1.76 37.00
N ILE A 107 -7.70 1.42 38.29
CA ILE A 107 -8.95 1.33 39.06
C ILE A 107 -8.83 2.25 40.27
N LYS A 108 -9.80 3.15 40.42
CA LYS A 108 -9.92 4.06 41.55
C LYS A 108 -9.96 3.28 42.87
N PRO A 109 -9.23 3.69 43.93
CA PRO A 109 -9.06 2.91 45.15
C PRO A 109 -10.36 2.38 45.76
N ASP A 110 -11.41 3.20 45.78
CA ASP A 110 -12.71 2.87 46.39
C ASP A 110 -13.43 1.69 45.72
N PHE A 111 -13.07 1.38 44.47
CA PHE A 111 -13.70 0.32 43.66
C PHE A 111 -12.79 -0.90 43.45
N ARG A 112 -11.63 -0.95 44.12
CA ARG A 112 -10.73 -2.11 44.07
C ARG A 112 -11.37 -3.32 44.77
N GLY A 113 -11.03 -4.53 44.31
CA GLY A 113 -11.62 -5.77 44.81
C GLY A 113 -12.90 -6.22 44.07
N LEU A 114 -13.51 -5.36 43.26
CA LEU A 114 -14.71 -5.66 42.46
C LEU A 114 -14.41 -6.35 41.11
N ARG A 115 -13.17 -6.79 40.89
CA ARG A 115 -12.69 -7.41 39.63
C ARG A 115 -12.90 -6.54 38.37
N LEU A 116 -13.04 -5.22 38.51
CA LEU A 116 -13.25 -4.29 37.38
C LEU A 116 -12.07 -4.24 36.42
N GLY A 117 -10.84 -4.36 36.93
CA GLY A 117 -9.65 -4.39 36.07
C GLY A 117 -9.64 -5.58 35.10
N ARG A 118 -10.22 -6.72 35.51
CA ARG A 118 -10.39 -7.88 34.62
C ARG A 118 -11.31 -7.54 33.45
N ARG A 119 -12.42 -6.84 33.70
CA ARG A 119 -13.34 -6.40 32.63
C ARG A 119 -12.67 -5.48 31.61
N LEU A 120 -11.74 -4.63 32.04
CA LEU A 120 -10.96 -3.77 31.13
C LEU A 120 -9.99 -4.58 30.26
N TYR A 121 -9.33 -5.60 30.82
CA TYR A 121 -8.47 -6.49 30.04
C TYR A 121 -9.28 -7.40 29.10
N ASP A 122 -10.40 -7.96 29.57
CA ASP A 122 -11.31 -8.74 28.75
C ASP A 122 -11.81 -7.89 27.56
N TYR A 123 -12.19 -6.62 27.79
CA TYR A 123 -12.54 -5.70 26.70
C TYR A 123 -11.41 -5.49 25.69
N ARG A 124 -10.16 -5.32 26.14
CA ARG A 124 -9.01 -5.17 25.23
C ARG A 124 -8.77 -6.43 24.40
N LYS A 125 -8.95 -7.61 24.99
CA LYS A 125 -8.85 -8.89 24.26
C LYS A 125 -9.96 -8.99 23.22
N ASP A 126 -11.20 -8.71 23.61
CA ASP A 126 -12.36 -8.70 22.69
C ASP A 126 -12.16 -7.70 21.54
N LEU A 127 -11.62 -6.51 21.83
CA LEU A 127 -11.30 -5.50 20.83
C LEU A 127 -10.16 -5.95 19.91
N CYS A 128 -9.11 -6.56 20.46
CA CYS A 128 -8.00 -7.14 19.72
C CYS A 128 -8.47 -8.24 18.75
N GLU A 129 -9.34 -9.14 19.23
CA GLU A 129 -9.98 -10.18 18.41
C GLU A 129 -10.86 -9.57 17.32
N LYS A 130 -11.72 -8.60 17.67
CA LYS A 130 -12.62 -7.92 16.73
C LYS A 130 -11.87 -7.20 15.61
N LEU A 131 -10.72 -6.61 15.93
CA LEU A 131 -9.86 -5.91 14.98
C LEU A 131 -8.86 -6.84 14.27
N ASN A 132 -8.89 -8.15 14.55
CA ASN A 132 -7.96 -9.16 14.02
C ASN A 132 -6.48 -8.77 14.21
N LEU A 133 -6.12 -8.30 15.39
CA LEU A 133 -4.74 -7.96 15.77
C LEU A 133 -4.01 -9.21 16.30
N ARG A 134 -2.67 -9.25 16.17
CA ARG A 134 -1.80 -10.36 16.60
C ARG A 134 -1.88 -10.62 18.10
N GLY A 135 -2.08 -9.56 18.89
CA GLY A 135 -2.19 -9.66 20.34
C GLY A 135 -2.30 -8.31 21.03
N VAL A 136 -2.25 -8.35 22.35
CA VAL A 136 -2.24 -7.17 23.23
C VAL A 136 -0.89 -7.09 23.93
N ALA A 137 -0.23 -5.93 23.89
CA ALA A 137 1.06 -5.71 24.54
C ALA A 137 1.05 -4.46 25.43
N PHE A 138 1.87 -4.45 26.49
CA PHE A 138 2.14 -3.24 27.29
C PHE A 138 3.35 -3.43 28.22
N GLY A 139 3.96 -2.33 28.64
CA GLY A 139 4.99 -2.34 29.69
C GLY A 139 4.38 -2.39 31.09
N GLY A 140 4.44 -3.55 31.74
CA GLY A 140 4.04 -3.77 33.13
C GLY A 140 5.09 -3.28 34.13
N ARG A 141 4.67 -2.43 35.07
CA ARG A 141 5.54 -1.96 36.17
C ARG A 141 5.78 -3.06 37.21
N MET A 142 6.90 -2.95 37.92
CA MET A 142 7.27 -3.84 39.04
C MET A 142 7.42 -3.03 40.33
N PRO A 143 6.32 -2.46 40.88
CA PRO A 143 6.40 -1.46 41.96
C PRO A 143 7.07 -1.97 43.25
N ASN A 144 7.17 -3.28 43.45
CA ASN A 144 7.86 -3.86 44.61
C ASN A 144 9.33 -4.24 44.33
N PHE A 145 9.85 -4.07 43.11
CA PHE A 145 11.20 -4.52 42.73
C PHE A 145 12.31 -3.84 43.55
N HIS A 146 12.18 -2.54 43.85
CA HIS A 146 13.14 -1.80 44.70
C HIS A 146 13.43 -2.49 46.05
N LYS A 147 12.49 -3.27 46.60
CA LYS A 147 12.67 -4.00 47.87
C LYS A 147 13.62 -5.20 47.74
N TYR A 148 13.90 -5.63 46.52
CA TYR A 148 14.69 -6.82 46.20
C TYR A 148 15.87 -6.54 45.26
N ALA A 149 16.00 -5.31 44.74
CA ALA A 149 16.98 -4.93 43.73
C ALA A 149 18.44 -5.20 44.15
N ASP A 150 18.75 -5.14 45.45
CA ASP A 150 20.09 -5.45 45.99
C ASP A 150 20.43 -6.95 45.97
N LYS A 151 19.43 -7.82 45.79
CA LYS A 151 19.56 -9.28 45.95
C LYS A 151 19.18 -10.08 44.71
N LEU A 152 18.32 -9.53 43.86
CA LEU A 152 17.76 -10.21 42.69
C LEU A 152 17.91 -9.33 41.46
N SER A 153 18.31 -9.94 40.35
CA SER A 153 18.13 -9.32 39.04
C SER A 153 16.64 -9.19 38.69
N PRO A 154 16.25 -8.26 37.78
CA PRO A 154 14.87 -8.16 37.31
C PRO A 154 14.29 -9.48 36.79
N LYS A 155 15.10 -10.29 36.10
CA LYS A 155 14.70 -11.62 35.61
C LYS A 155 14.37 -12.58 36.75
N GLU A 156 15.24 -12.67 37.75
CA GLU A 156 15.01 -13.54 38.92
C GLU A 156 13.80 -13.09 39.74
N TYR A 157 13.57 -11.78 39.84
CA TYR A 157 12.38 -11.23 40.48
C TYR A 157 11.10 -11.68 39.77
N ILE A 158 11.03 -11.53 38.44
CA ILE A 158 9.87 -11.96 37.63
C ILE A 158 9.62 -13.45 37.80
N ASP A 159 10.67 -14.28 37.75
CA ASP A 159 10.54 -15.73 37.92
C ASP A 159 9.99 -16.10 39.30
N LYS A 160 10.40 -15.40 40.37
CA LYS A 160 9.87 -15.59 41.71
C LYS A 160 8.42 -15.12 41.86
N VAL A 161 8.05 -14.02 41.20
CA VAL A 161 6.64 -13.56 41.16
C VAL A 161 5.76 -14.58 40.43
N ARG A 162 6.22 -15.13 39.29
CA ARG A 162 5.53 -16.20 38.55
C ARG A 162 5.33 -17.46 39.40
N LYS A 163 6.36 -17.85 40.16
CA LYS A 163 6.32 -18.99 41.11
C LYS A 163 5.53 -18.70 42.39
N ARG A 164 4.99 -17.49 42.55
CA ARG A 164 4.28 -17.01 43.76
C ARG A 164 5.14 -17.00 45.03
N GLU A 165 6.47 -16.94 44.89
CA GLU A 165 7.40 -16.76 46.00
C GLU A 165 7.46 -15.28 46.45
N ILE A 166 7.19 -14.35 45.54
CA ILE A 166 7.11 -12.91 45.79
C ILE A 166 5.74 -12.41 45.33
N HIS A 167 5.14 -11.53 46.13
CA HIS A 167 3.91 -10.84 45.77
C HIS A 167 4.20 -9.43 45.23
N ASP A 168 3.89 -9.21 43.95
CA ASP A 168 3.87 -7.93 43.26
C ASP A 168 2.43 -7.60 42.81
N PRO A 169 1.83 -6.50 43.29
CA PRO A 169 0.42 -6.20 43.05
C PRO A 169 0.08 -5.91 41.58
N VAL A 170 1.06 -5.50 40.76
CA VAL A 170 0.84 -5.20 39.33
C VAL A 170 1.15 -6.44 38.50
N LEU A 171 2.33 -7.02 38.69
CA LEU A 171 2.77 -8.14 37.85
C LEU A 171 1.96 -9.41 38.12
N ASN A 172 1.61 -9.72 39.38
CA ASN A 172 0.71 -10.85 39.66
C ASN A 172 -0.68 -10.65 39.05
N PHE A 173 -1.19 -9.41 39.04
CA PHE A 173 -2.49 -9.11 38.46
C PHE A 173 -2.48 -9.31 36.94
N GLN A 174 -1.46 -8.81 36.24
CA GLN A 174 -1.31 -8.98 34.79
C GLN A 174 -1.21 -10.46 34.41
N ILE A 175 -0.38 -11.23 35.13
CA ILE A 175 -0.26 -12.69 34.93
C ILE A 175 -1.59 -13.41 35.19
N SER A 176 -2.37 -12.98 36.18
CA SER A 176 -3.68 -13.58 36.48
C SER A 176 -4.75 -13.30 35.41
N ASN A 177 -4.50 -12.36 34.49
CA ASN A 177 -5.32 -12.08 33.33
C ASN A 177 -4.71 -12.68 32.05
N ASP A 178 -3.93 -13.76 32.16
CA ASP A 178 -3.35 -14.55 31.07
C ASP A 178 -2.27 -13.83 30.24
N PHE A 179 -1.75 -12.70 30.71
CA PHE A 179 -0.59 -12.06 30.08
C PHE A 179 0.70 -12.76 30.51
N HIS A 180 1.59 -12.99 29.56
CA HIS A 180 2.90 -13.60 29.83
C HIS A 180 4.03 -12.56 29.70
N PRO A 181 5.09 -12.67 30.53
CA PRO A 181 6.29 -11.87 30.37
C PRO A 181 7.06 -12.28 29.11
N SER A 182 7.19 -11.36 28.16
CA SER A 182 7.96 -11.54 26.92
C SER A 182 9.40 -11.04 27.08
N LYS A 183 9.59 -9.82 27.60
CA LYS A 183 10.91 -9.17 27.67
C LYS A 183 11.03 -8.18 28.84
N ILE A 184 12.26 -7.79 29.16
CA ILE A 184 12.56 -6.74 30.13
C ILE A 184 12.92 -5.46 29.37
N LEU A 185 12.14 -4.41 29.57
CA LEU A 185 12.36 -3.08 29.03
C LEU A 185 13.16 -2.26 30.04
N ARG A 186 14.22 -1.59 29.59
CA ARG A 186 15.09 -0.74 30.41
C ARG A 186 14.84 0.72 30.07
N GLY A 187 14.73 1.58 31.08
CA GLY A 187 14.40 2.99 30.87
C GLY A 187 13.01 3.18 30.28
N TYR A 188 12.10 2.22 30.50
CA TYR A 188 10.77 2.26 29.89
C TYR A 188 9.99 3.50 30.34
N LEU A 189 9.94 3.74 31.66
CA LEU A 189 9.31 4.92 32.24
C LEU A 189 10.34 5.66 33.09
N GLU A 190 10.79 6.80 32.60
CA GLU A 190 11.76 7.66 33.29
C GLU A 190 11.22 8.09 34.66
N GLY A 191 12.07 8.01 35.69
CA GLY A 191 11.70 8.37 37.06
C GLY A 191 10.93 7.29 37.84
N ASP A 192 10.71 6.09 37.28
CA ASP A 192 10.15 4.96 38.03
C ASP A 192 11.18 4.28 38.96
N ALA A 193 11.56 4.99 40.02
CA ALA A 193 12.49 4.48 41.02
C ALA A 193 11.99 3.21 41.73
N ALA A 194 10.67 3.04 41.85
CA ALA A 194 10.07 1.88 42.52
C ALA A 194 10.29 0.57 41.74
N SER A 195 10.35 0.66 40.41
CA SER A 195 10.68 -0.46 39.51
C SER A 195 12.16 -0.46 39.08
N GLY A 196 12.98 0.47 39.58
CA GLY A 196 14.38 0.62 39.15
C GLY A 196 14.52 0.96 37.66
N GLU A 197 13.54 1.69 37.09
CA GLU A 197 13.42 2.00 35.65
C GLU A 197 13.29 0.78 34.73
N PHE A 198 13.01 -0.40 35.29
CA PHE A 198 12.66 -1.59 34.54
C PHE A 198 11.15 -1.70 34.40
N ALA A 199 10.70 -2.16 33.23
CA ALA A 199 9.36 -2.68 33.03
C ALA A 199 9.43 -4.08 32.40
N VAL A 200 8.35 -4.84 32.54
CA VAL A 200 8.19 -6.14 31.88
C VAL A 200 7.27 -5.94 30.70
N LEU A 201 7.74 -6.21 29.49
CA LEU A 201 6.84 -6.31 28.35
C LEU A 201 5.92 -7.52 28.57
N MET A 202 4.64 -7.24 28.74
CA MET A 202 3.59 -8.22 28.96
C MET A 202 2.81 -8.38 27.65
N GLU A 203 2.59 -9.61 27.23
CA GLU A 203 1.90 -9.95 25.99
C GLU A 203 0.76 -10.92 26.24
N TRP A 204 -0.29 -10.81 25.43
CA TRP A 204 -1.35 -11.80 25.28
C TRP A 204 -1.53 -12.08 23.80
N ASP A 205 -1.40 -13.35 23.43
CA ASP A 205 -1.51 -13.79 22.04
C ASP A 205 -2.97 -14.02 21.65
N ASN A 206 -3.40 -13.39 20.56
CA ASN A 206 -4.72 -13.64 20.01
C ASN A 206 -4.70 -14.98 19.24
N ILE A 207 -5.26 -16.03 19.83
CA ILE A 207 -5.32 -17.36 19.21
C ILE A 207 -6.23 -17.42 17.97
N TYR A 208 -7.13 -16.44 17.81
CA TYR A 208 -7.99 -16.30 16.65
C TYR A 208 -7.37 -15.39 15.58
N TYR A 209 -6.16 -14.87 15.82
CA TYR A 209 -5.46 -14.09 14.82
C TYR A 209 -5.21 -14.96 13.60
N GLU A 210 -5.94 -14.63 12.53
CA GLU A 210 -5.62 -15.09 11.21
C GLU A 210 -4.80 -13.98 10.59
N LYS A 211 -3.50 -14.23 10.36
CA LYS A 211 -2.67 -13.34 9.56
C LYS A 211 -3.47 -13.02 8.31
N PRO A 212 -3.90 -11.76 8.10
CA PRO A 212 -4.72 -11.44 6.96
C PRO A 212 -4.04 -12.06 5.75
N THR A 213 -4.78 -12.83 4.96
CA THR A 213 -4.36 -13.18 3.62
C THR A 213 -4.34 -11.89 2.79
N VAL A 214 -3.44 -10.97 3.13
CA VAL A 214 -2.56 -10.46 2.10
C VAL A 214 -2.05 -11.73 1.48
N LEU A 215 -2.51 -12.06 0.28
CA LEU A 215 -1.75 -12.96 -0.56
C LEU A 215 -0.31 -12.54 -0.33
N SER A 216 0.46 -13.36 0.39
CA SER A 216 1.90 -13.26 0.32
C SER A 216 2.17 -13.70 -1.11
N LYS A 217 1.89 -12.78 -2.03
CA LYS A 217 2.54 -12.69 -3.31
C LYS A 217 3.96 -12.60 -2.83
N THR A 218 4.65 -13.74 -2.80
CA THR A 218 6.07 -13.77 -3.10
C THR A 218 6.18 -12.87 -4.31
N VAL A 219 6.45 -11.58 -4.10
CA VAL A 219 6.54 -10.60 -5.18
C VAL A 219 7.66 -11.15 -6.01
N LYS A 220 7.29 -11.61 -7.20
CA LYS A 220 8.19 -12.38 -8.03
C LYS A 220 9.45 -11.54 -8.23
N LYS A 221 10.59 -12.07 -7.77
CA LYS A 221 11.87 -11.33 -7.83
C LYS A 221 12.17 -10.92 -9.26
N VAL A 222 12.06 -11.87 -10.18
CA VAL A 222 12.29 -11.65 -11.61
C VAL A 222 10.95 -11.68 -12.33
N VAL A 223 10.58 -10.55 -12.91
CA VAL A 223 9.38 -10.40 -13.73
C VAL A 223 9.78 -10.45 -15.20
N ARG A 224 9.11 -11.29 -15.99
CA ARG A 224 9.37 -11.43 -17.42
C ARG A 224 8.35 -10.63 -18.22
N LEU A 225 8.84 -9.68 -19.00
CA LEU A 225 8.04 -8.80 -19.83
C LEU A 225 8.05 -9.28 -21.28
N GLY A 226 6.88 -9.39 -21.90
CA GLY A 226 6.72 -9.56 -23.34
C GLY A 226 6.11 -8.30 -23.95
N LEU A 227 6.89 -7.59 -24.76
CA LEU A 227 6.42 -6.38 -25.46
C LEU A 227 6.14 -6.73 -26.92
N ILE A 228 4.93 -6.41 -27.38
CA ILE A 228 4.47 -6.73 -28.73
C ILE A 228 4.63 -5.49 -29.58
N GLN A 229 5.64 -5.52 -30.46
CA GLN A 229 5.80 -4.50 -31.48
C GLN A 229 4.89 -4.85 -32.66
N TRP A 230 3.69 -4.31 -32.61
CA TRP A 230 2.57 -4.70 -33.47
C TRP A 230 2.70 -4.10 -34.87
N GLN A 231 2.52 -4.91 -35.91
CA GLN A 231 2.44 -4.35 -37.26
C GLN A 231 1.01 -3.97 -37.62
N MET A 232 0.84 -2.69 -37.94
CA MET A 232 -0.36 -2.17 -38.58
C MET A 232 -0.43 -2.68 -40.01
N ARG A 233 -1.48 -3.45 -40.27
CA ARG A 233 -1.85 -4.00 -41.57
C ARG A 233 -3.36 -4.22 -41.61
N PRO A 234 -3.99 -4.30 -42.79
CA PRO A 234 -5.40 -4.64 -42.88
C PRO A 234 -5.70 -6.05 -42.33
N TYR A 235 -6.85 -6.20 -41.67
CA TYR A 235 -7.40 -7.48 -41.22
C TYR A 235 -8.82 -7.66 -41.77
N ASN A 236 -9.26 -8.90 -41.95
CA ASN A 236 -10.61 -9.23 -42.42
C ASN A 236 -11.61 -9.22 -41.27
N GLY A 237 -11.71 -8.09 -40.57
CA GLY A 237 -12.60 -7.90 -39.42
C GLY A 237 -11.98 -8.33 -38.08
N LEU A 238 -12.82 -8.31 -37.04
CA LEU A 238 -12.42 -8.48 -35.64
C LEU A 238 -11.80 -9.86 -35.35
N ASP A 239 -12.35 -10.94 -35.92
CA ASP A 239 -11.89 -12.30 -35.64
C ASP A 239 -10.44 -12.52 -36.13
N ASP A 240 -10.09 -11.97 -37.30
CA ASP A 240 -8.73 -12.03 -37.87
C ASP A 240 -7.73 -11.24 -37.01
N LEU A 241 -8.13 -10.06 -36.54
CA LEU A 241 -7.36 -9.27 -35.58
C LEU A 241 -7.12 -10.05 -34.26
N LEU A 242 -8.17 -10.65 -33.70
CA LEU A 242 -8.09 -11.39 -32.45
C LEU A 242 -7.28 -12.67 -32.57
N GLN A 243 -7.38 -13.39 -33.70
CA GLN A 243 -6.52 -14.54 -33.99
C GLN A 243 -5.05 -14.14 -34.02
N GLN A 244 -4.73 -13.00 -34.63
CA GLN A 244 -3.37 -12.49 -34.64
C GLN A 244 -2.90 -12.06 -33.24
N ALA A 245 -3.76 -11.40 -32.46
CA ALA A 245 -3.45 -11.05 -31.08
C ALA A 245 -3.19 -12.29 -30.21
N GLU A 246 -4.01 -13.33 -30.35
CA GLU A 246 -3.87 -14.61 -29.66
C GLU A 246 -2.54 -15.29 -30.01
N PHE A 247 -2.09 -15.27 -31.27
CA PHE A 247 -0.77 -15.77 -31.65
C PHE A 247 0.36 -15.12 -30.84
N PHE A 248 0.33 -13.79 -30.66
CA PHE A 248 1.34 -13.10 -29.86
C PHE A 248 1.22 -13.42 -28.37
N ILE A 249 0.00 -13.53 -27.84
CA ILE A 249 -0.25 -13.88 -26.43
C ILE A 249 0.25 -15.30 -26.14
N ASP A 250 -0.08 -16.27 -26.99
CA ASP A 250 0.39 -17.65 -26.90
C ASP A 250 1.91 -17.71 -26.95
N ALA A 251 2.52 -17.04 -27.94
CA ALA A 251 3.98 -17.00 -28.07
C ALA A 251 4.64 -16.43 -26.80
N VAL A 252 4.18 -15.27 -26.32
CA VAL A 252 4.71 -14.62 -25.10
C VAL A 252 4.48 -15.49 -23.85
N SER A 253 3.32 -16.16 -23.74
CA SER A 253 3.00 -17.11 -22.67
C SER A 253 3.87 -18.38 -22.72
N GLY A 254 4.20 -18.89 -23.91
CA GLY A 254 5.09 -20.03 -24.11
C GLY A 254 6.49 -19.81 -23.53
N TYR A 255 6.96 -18.56 -23.49
CA TYR A 255 8.19 -18.15 -22.80
C TYR A 255 8.01 -17.89 -21.30
N ARG A 256 6.83 -18.19 -20.73
CA ARG A 256 6.45 -17.94 -19.32
C ARG A 256 6.57 -16.48 -18.93
N SER A 257 6.20 -15.58 -19.83
CA SER A 257 6.17 -14.16 -19.53
C SER A 257 5.04 -13.84 -18.55
N ASP A 258 5.26 -12.84 -17.72
CA ASP A 258 4.28 -12.39 -16.74
C ASP A 258 3.32 -11.34 -17.30
N PHE A 259 3.82 -10.55 -18.25
CA PHE A 259 3.06 -9.50 -18.93
C PHE A 259 3.17 -9.63 -20.44
N ALA A 260 2.05 -9.40 -21.13
CA ALA A 260 2.01 -9.06 -22.55
C ALA A 260 1.54 -7.60 -22.68
N LEU A 261 2.39 -6.72 -23.25
CA LEU A 261 2.04 -5.34 -23.53
C LEU A 261 1.74 -5.15 -25.02
N PHE A 262 0.49 -4.81 -25.34
CA PHE A 262 0.09 -4.35 -26.67
C PHE A 262 0.27 -2.82 -26.81
N PRO A 263 0.40 -2.30 -28.05
CA PRO A 263 0.49 -0.86 -28.29
C PRO A 263 -0.84 -0.09 -28.18
N GLU A 264 -0.73 1.23 -28.11
CA GLU A 264 -1.89 2.13 -28.24
C GLU A 264 -2.57 1.93 -29.60
N PHE A 265 -3.91 1.94 -29.59
CA PHE A 265 -4.77 1.71 -30.75
C PHE A 265 -4.38 0.50 -31.60
N PHE A 266 -3.96 -0.62 -31.00
CA PHE A 266 -3.61 -1.82 -31.77
C PHE A 266 -4.76 -2.33 -32.67
N ASN A 267 -6.01 -2.00 -32.32
CA ASN A 267 -7.22 -2.34 -33.06
C ASN A 267 -7.56 -1.36 -34.21
N ALA A 268 -6.80 -0.29 -34.38
CA ALA A 268 -6.95 0.68 -35.47
C ALA A 268 -7.15 0.09 -36.87
N PRO A 269 -6.57 -1.07 -37.24
CA PRO A 269 -6.85 -1.69 -38.52
C PRO A 269 -8.32 -1.94 -38.84
N LEU A 270 -9.18 -2.10 -37.83
CA LEU A 270 -10.62 -2.28 -38.03
C LEU A 270 -11.32 -1.01 -38.51
N MET A 271 -10.68 0.16 -38.42
CA MET A 271 -11.21 1.39 -39.02
C MET A 271 -11.24 1.31 -40.56
N ALA A 272 -10.50 0.38 -41.17
CA ALA A 272 -10.40 0.31 -42.62
C ALA A 272 -11.75 0.11 -43.33
N ASP A 273 -12.70 -0.57 -42.69
CA ASP A 273 -14.06 -0.77 -43.23
C ASP A 273 -14.90 0.52 -43.20
N ASN A 274 -14.51 1.47 -42.35
CA ASN A 274 -15.21 2.73 -42.10
C ASN A 274 -14.52 3.94 -42.75
N ASN A 275 -13.58 3.72 -43.67
CA ASN A 275 -12.84 4.80 -44.35
C ASN A 275 -13.71 5.71 -45.24
N HIS A 276 -14.96 5.34 -45.49
CA HIS A 276 -15.94 6.17 -46.19
C HIS A 276 -16.57 7.23 -45.27
N LEU A 277 -16.36 7.14 -43.95
CA LEU A 277 -16.82 8.08 -42.94
C LEU A 277 -15.76 9.16 -42.66
N SER A 278 -16.15 10.20 -41.93
CA SER A 278 -15.19 11.14 -41.35
C SER A 278 -14.29 10.42 -40.33
N GLU A 279 -13.09 10.95 -40.07
CA GLU A 279 -12.16 10.40 -39.08
C GLU A 279 -12.81 10.31 -37.69
N ALA A 280 -13.61 11.31 -37.34
CA ALA A 280 -14.37 11.37 -36.09
C ALA A 280 -15.47 10.28 -36.01
N ASP A 281 -16.14 9.96 -37.11
CA ASP A 281 -17.16 8.90 -37.12
C ASP A 281 -16.52 7.50 -37.16
N ALA A 282 -15.43 7.34 -37.92
CA ALA A 282 -14.70 6.08 -38.03
C ALA A 282 -14.13 5.61 -36.69
N ILE A 283 -13.58 6.51 -35.87
CA ILE A 283 -13.09 6.16 -34.52
C ILE A 283 -14.23 5.79 -33.56
N ARG A 284 -15.43 6.34 -33.76
CA ARG A 284 -16.63 5.95 -32.99
C ARG A 284 -17.11 4.56 -33.40
N GLU A 285 -17.06 4.22 -34.68
CA GLU A 285 -17.31 2.84 -35.13
C GLU A 285 -16.27 1.87 -34.54
N LEU A 286 -14.99 2.25 -34.50
CA LEU A 286 -13.95 1.44 -33.86
C LEU A 286 -14.26 1.14 -32.39
N SER A 287 -14.84 2.10 -31.67
CA SER A 287 -15.18 1.93 -30.24
C SER A 287 -16.20 0.83 -29.96
N LYS A 288 -16.99 0.42 -30.96
CA LYS A 288 -17.97 -0.66 -30.82
C LYS A 288 -17.32 -2.04 -30.65
N HIS A 289 -16.04 -2.17 -31.00
CA HIS A 289 -15.31 -3.43 -30.86
C HIS A 289 -14.68 -3.61 -29.47
N THR A 290 -14.61 -2.56 -28.65
CA THR A 290 -13.89 -2.56 -27.37
C THR A 290 -14.36 -3.63 -26.42
N ASP A 291 -15.67 -3.75 -26.17
CA ASP A 291 -16.21 -4.76 -25.24
C ASP A 291 -15.87 -6.20 -25.67
N ALA A 292 -15.95 -6.49 -26.97
CA ALA A 292 -15.64 -7.80 -27.52
C ALA A 292 -14.15 -8.13 -27.38
N ILE A 293 -13.28 -7.14 -27.63
CA ILE A 293 -11.83 -7.27 -27.44
C ILE A 293 -11.49 -7.53 -25.97
N VAL A 294 -12.06 -6.75 -25.04
CA VAL A 294 -11.81 -6.90 -23.60
C VAL A 294 -12.27 -8.26 -23.09
N ALA A 295 -13.45 -8.71 -23.51
CA ALA A 295 -13.96 -10.04 -23.18
C ALA A 295 -12.99 -11.14 -23.66
N LYS A 296 -12.51 -11.04 -24.91
CA LYS A 296 -11.55 -12.02 -25.44
C LYS A 296 -10.21 -11.94 -24.71
N PHE A 297 -9.68 -10.75 -24.44
CA PHE A 297 -8.40 -10.57 -23.75
C PHE A 297 -8.46 -11.11 -22.31
N SER A 298 -9.60 -10.96 -21.62
CA SER A 298 -9.81 -11.58 -20.30
C SER A 298 -9.80 -13.11 -20.36
N GLU A 299 -10.50 -13.70 -21.35
CA GLU A 299 -10.48 -15.15 -21.59
C GLU A 299 -9.05 -15.66 -21.86
N LEU A 300 -8.29 -14.94 -22.71
CA LEU A 300 -6.92 -15.29 -23.05
C LEU A 300 -5.96 -15.12 -21.86
N ALA A 301 -6.12 -14.07 -21.04
CA ALA A 301 -5.30 -13.86 -19.85
C ALA A 301 -5.39 -15.04 -18.87
N ILE A 302 -6.62 -15.56 -18.66
CA ILE A 302 -6.85 -16.74 -17.81
C ILE A 302 -6.30 -18.00 -18.49
N SER A 303 -6.64 -18.23 -19.75
CA SER A 303 -6.31 -19.48 -20.48
C SER A 303 -4.81 -19.66 -20.65
N TYR A 304 -4.10 -18.57 -20.92
CA TYR A 304 -2.65 -18.55 -21.08
C TYR A 304 -1.89 -18.20 -19.80
N ASN A 305 -2.61 -18.03 -18.67
CA ASN A 305 -2.06 -17.72 -17.36
C ASN A 305 -1.05 -16.56 -17.38
N ILE A 306 -1.43 -15.43 -17.99
CA ILE A 306 -0.59 -14.25 -18.21
C ILE A 306 -1.38 -12.96 -17.95
N ASN A 307 -0.72 -11.90 -17.46
CA ASN A 307 -1.35 -10.58 -17.39
C ASN A 307 -1.24 -9.87 -18.74
N ILE A 308 -2.34 -9.36 -19.27
CA ILE A 308 -2.38 -8.68 -20.58
C ILE A 308 -2.71 -7.21 -20.36
N ILE A 309 -1.83 -6.33 -20.80
CA ILE A 309 -2.08 -4.90 -20.93
C ILE A 309 -2.49 -4.69 -22.38
N SER A 310 -3.76 -4.36 -22.61
CA SER A 310 -4.36 -4.32 -23.95
C SER A 310 -3.83 -3.19 -24.86
N GLY A 311 -2.83 -2.44 -24.39
CA GLY A 311 -2.48 -1.16 -24.97
C GLY A 311 -3.61 -0.17 -24.75
N SER A 312 -4.25 0.27 -25.83
CA SER A 312 -5.47 1.06 -25.71
C SER A 312 -6.34 1.02 -26.97
N MET A 313 -7.57 1.49 -26.84
CA MET A 313 -8.60 1.53 -27.88
C MET A 313 -9.62 2.64 -27.57
N PRO A 314 -10.42 3.10 -28.54
CA PRO A 314 -11.45 4.09 -28.25
C PRO A 314 -12.62 3.45 -27.48
N GLU A 315 -13.14 4.15 -26.48
CA GLU A 315 -14.37 3.76 -25.77
C GLU A 315 -15.34 4.94 -25.76
N MET A 316 -16.61 4.69 -26.09
CA MET A 316 -17.67 5.68 -25.98
C MET A 316 -18.48 5.41 -24.72
N LYS A 317 -18.40 6.32 -23.74
CA LYS A 317 -19.16 6.20 -22.48
C LYS A 317 -19.75 7.56 -22.11
N ASP A 318 -21.05 7.59 -21.83
CA ASP A 318 -21.80 8.80 -21.50
C ASP A 318 -21.65 9.93 -22.55
N ASN A 319 -21.65 9.55 -23.85
CA ASN A 319 -21.38 10.42 -25.00
C ASN A 319 -19.98 11.07 -25.01
N VAL A 320 -19.06 10.58 -24.19
CA VAL A 320 -17.66 11.01 -24.19
C VAL A 320 -16.79 9.91 -24.76
N LEU A 321 -16.07 10.25 -25.84
CA LEU A 321 -15.08 9.37 -26.45
C LEU A 321 -13.75 9.51 -25.70
N ARG A 322 -13.20 8.39 -25.22
CA ARG A 322 -11.90 8.34 -24.53
C ARG A 322 -10.99 7.30 -25.15
N ASN A 323 -9.68 7.48 -24.94
CA ASN A 323 -8.66 6.49 -25.26
C ASN A 323 -8.41 5.68 -23.98
N VAL A 324 -8.85 4.41 -23.99
CA VAL A 324 -8.96 3.55 -22.82
C VAL A 324 -8.18 2.26 -23.06
N GLY A 325 -7.47 1.79 -22.05
CA GLY A 325 -6.85 0.47 -22.04
C GLY A 325 -7.31 -0.34 -20.84
N TYR A 326 -7.05 -1.65 -20.89
CA TYR A 326 -7.46 -2.58 -19.86
C TYR A 326 -6.28 -3.48 -19.46
N LEU A 327 -6.12 -3.64 -18.15
CA LEU A 327 -5.29 -4.67 -17.54
C LEU A 327 -6.18 -5.89 -17.27
N CYS A 328 -6.04 -6.91 -18.12
CA CYS A 328 -6.68 -8.21 -17.94
C CYS A 328 -5.72 -9.12 -17.19
N LYS A 329 -6.01 -9.42 -15.93
CA LYS A 329 -5.15 -10.24 -15.08
C LYS A 329 -5.43 -11.72 -15.30
N ARG A 330 -4.42 -12.54 -15.06
CA ARG A 330 -4.52 -14.01 -15.20
C ARG A 330 -5.48 -14.67 -14.20
N ASP A 331 -5.91 -13.94 -13.17
CA ASP A 331 -6.95 -14.37 -12.22
C ASP A 331 -8.39 -14.04 -12.68
N GLY A 332 -8.52 -13.39 -13.85
CA GLY A 332 -9.80 -12.96 -14.43
C GLY A 332 -10.25 -11.55 -14.03
N THR A 333 -9.52 -10.87 -13.14
CA THR A 333 -9.79 -9.46 -12.82
C THR A 333 -9.48 -8.58 -14.02
N VAL A 334 -10.37 -7.64 -14.34
CA VAL A 334 -10.18 -6.66 -15.41
C VAL A 334 -10.29 -5.26 -14.81
N GLU A 335 -9.29 -4.43 -15.07
CA GLU A 335 -9.27 -3.03 -14.64
C GLU A 335 -8.94 -2.11 -15.80
N SER A 336 -9.65 -0.99 -15.91
CA SER A 336 -9.42 0.01 -16.95
C SER A 336 -8.43 1.10 -16.52
N PHE A 337 -7.71 1.66 -17.49
CA PHE A 337 -6.95 2.91 -17.39
C PHE A 337 -7.28 3.79 -18.60
N THR A 338 -7.14 5.10 -18.45
CA THR A 338 -7.53 6.08 -19.47
C THR A 338 -6.41 7.06 -19.74
N LYS A 339 -6.23 7.46 -21.00
CA LYS A 339 -5.25 8.47 -21.39
C LYS A 339 -5.64 9.80 -20.76
N LEU A 340 -4.72 10.43 -20.02
CA LEU A 340 -5.02 11.67 -19.29
C LEU A 340 -4.76 12.88 -20.18
N HIS A 341 -3.62 12.87 -20.88
CA HIS A 341 -3.22 13.91 -21.81
C HIS A 341 -3.53 13.47 -23.24
N VAL A 342 -4.64 13.96 -23.76
CA VAL A 342 -5.00 13.80 -25.17
C VAL A 342 -4.10 14.70 -26.02
N THR A 343 -3.58 14.18 -27.13
CA THR A 343 -2.77 14.99 -28.05
C THR A 343 -3.65 16.01 -28.79
N PRO A 344 -3.09 17.15 -29.23
CA PRO A 344 -3.86 18.17 -29.96
C PRO A 344 -4.58 17.64 -31.20
N ASP A 345 -4.01 16.63 -31.85
CA ASP A 345 -4.59 16.03 -33.04
C ASP A 345 -5.74 15.06 -32.71
N GLU A 346 -5.57 14.22 -31.69
CA GLU A 346 -6.65 13.37 -31.14
C GLU A 346 -7.87 14.19 -30.69
N GLU A 347 -7.64 15.34 -30.04
CA GLU A 347 -8.73 16.25 -29.64
C GLU A 347 -9.40 16.89 -30.85
N ARG A 348 -8.62 17.44 -31.80
CA ARG A 348 -9.13 18.17 -32.95
C ARG A 348 -9.82 17.29 -33.99
N VAL A 349 -9.25 16.12 -34.27
CA VAL A 349 -9.68 15.23 -35.37
C VAL A 349 -10.71 14.23 -34.88
N TRP A 350 -10.51 13.63 -33.70
CA TRP A 350 -11.39 12.58 -33.18
C TRP A 350 -12.36 13.09 -32.10
N GLY A 351 -12.07 14.21 -31.45
CA GLY A 351 -12.89 14.72 -30.34
C GLY A 351 -12.70 13.91 -29.05
N LEU A 352 -11.51 13.34 -28.86
CA LEU A 352 -11.18 12.59 -27.64
C LEU A 352 -11.08 13.52 -26.43
N GLN A 353 -11.52 13.03 -25.28
CA GLN A 353 -11.37 13.72 -24.00
C GLN A 353 -10.50 12.91 -23.04
N GLY A 354 -9.75 13.62 -22.19
CA GLY A 354 -8.87 13.03 -21.19
C GLY A 354 -9.63 12.34 -20.07
N GLY A 355 -8.98 11.35 -19.47
CA GLY A 355 -9.38 10.76 -18.20
C GLY A 355 -9.10 11.69 -17.01
N SER A 356 -9.55 11.28 -15.83
CA SER A 356 -9.39 12.04 -14.58
C SER A 356 -8.75 11.25 -13.44
N GLU A 357 -8.42 9.97 -13.65
CA GLU A 357 -7.91 9.08 -12.61
C GLU A 357 -6.52 8.57 -12.96
N ILE A 358 -5.60 8.71 -12.00
CA ILE A 358 -4.28 8.08 -12.05
C ILE A 358 -4.13 7.18 -10.83
N LYS A 359 -3.69 5.94 -11.05
CA LYS A 359 -3.50 4.94 -10.00
C LYS A 359 -2.46 3.90 -10.39
N VAL A 360 -1.91 3.24 -9.37
CA VAL A 360 -1.14 2.00 -9.54
C VAL A 360 -2.09 0.80 -9.55
N PHE A 361 -1.65 -0.29 -10.17
CA PHE A 361 -2.36 -1.55 -10.24
C PHE A 361 -1.60 -2.62 -9.46
N ASP A 362 -2.27 -3.26 -8.51
CA ASP A 362 -1.71 -4.38 -7.76
C ASP A 362 -1.79 -5.67 -8.58
N THR A 363 -0.64 -6.27 -8.89
CA THR A 363 -0.53 -7.53 -9.65
C THR A 363 0.18 -8.61 -8.84
N ASP A 364 0.18 -9.86 -9.29
CA ASP A 364 1.00 -10.94 -8.73
C ASP A 364 2.52 -10.71 -8.89
N CYS A 365 2.90 -9.71 -9.68
CA CYS A 365 4.28 -9.34 -9.99
C CYS A 365 4.74 -8.03 -9.33
N GLY A 366 3.95 -7.46 -8.42
CA GLY A 366 4.21 -6.16 -7.78
C GLY A 366 3.24 -5.06 -8.23
N LYS A 367 3.52 -3.82 -7.81
CA LYS A 367 2.72 -2.65 -8.19
C LYS A 367 3.21 -2.11 -9.53
N ILE A 368 2.30 -1.97 -10.48
CA ILE A 368 2.62 -1.43 -11.81
C ILE A 368 1.88 -0.13 -12.06
N GLY A 369 2.46 0.74 -12.88
CA GLY A 369 1.79 1.91 -13.43
C GLY A 369 1.62 1.76 -14.93
N ILE A 370 0.60 2.41 -15.50
CA ILE A 370 0.36 2.40 -16.93
C ILE A 370 0.02 3.83 -17.37
N LEU A 371 0.77 4.36 -18.33
CA LEU A 371 0.57 5.69 -18.91
C LEU A 371 0.51 5.58 -20.43
N ILE A 372 -0.49 6.17 -21.09
CA ILE A 372 -0.68 5.98 -22.53
C ILE A 372 0.08 7.07 -23.30
N CYS A 373 1.08 6.66 -24.06
CA CYS A 373 1.76 7.47 -25.06
C CYS A 373 2.20 8.84 -24.52
N TYR A 374 1.49 9.90 -24.93
CA TYR A 374 1.77 11.29 -24.55
C TYR A 374 1.84 11.52 -23.04
N ASP A 375 1.13 10.71 -22.24
CA ASP A 375 1.20 10.78 -20.78
C ASP A 375 2.62 10.64 -20.22
N VAL A 376 3.51 9.88 -20.88
CA VAL A 376 4.89 9.69 -20.40
C VAL A 376 5.72 10.98 -20.48
N GLU A 377 5.33 11.93 -21.34
CA GLU A 377 6.01 13.21 -21.48
C GLU A 377 5.83 14.09 -20.24
N PHE A 378 4.85 13.80 -19.37
CA PHE A 378 4.53 14.55 -18.15
C PHE A 378 5.16 13.89 -16.90
N PRO A 379 6.25 14.44 -16.34
CA PRO A 379 6.98 13.81 -15.24
C PRO A 379 6.13 13.60 -13.97
N GLU A 380 5.17 14.49 -13.72
CA GLU A 380 4.32 14.49 -12.53
C GLU A 380 3.53 13.19 -12.40
N LEU A 381 3.02 12.65 -13.51
CA LEU A 381 2.22 11.42 -13.50
C LEU A 381 3.04 10.23 -13.00
N SER A 382 4.21 10.02 -13.59
CA SER A 382 5.12 8.95 -13.17
C SER A 382 5.61 9.13 -11.73
N ARG A 383 5.78 10.38 -11.28
CA ARG A 383 6.20 10.70 -9.92
C ARG A 383 5.12 10.31 -8.91
N LEU A 384 3.85 10.62 -9.21
CA LEU A 384 2.73 10.19 -8.38
C LEU A 384 2.66 8.66 -8.28
N LEU A 385 2.80 7.96 -9.41
CA LEU A 385 2.81 6.49 -9.43
C LEU A 385 4.00 5.90 -8.64
N ALA A 386 5.18 6.54 -8.71
CA ALA A 386 6.34 6.13 -7.94
C ALA A 386 6.15 6.34 -6.43
N ASN A 387 5.52 7.46 -6.02
CA ASN A 387 5.16 7.68 -4.62
C ASN A 387 4.14 6.64 -4.12
N ASP A 388 3.28 6.13 -5.01
CA ASP A 388 2.33 5.04 -4.73
C ASP A 388 3.00 3.64 -4.74
N GLY A 389 4.33 3.56 -4.88
CA GLY A 389 5.12 2.33 -4.78
C GLY A 389 5.25 1.52 -6.08
N MET A 390 5.11 2.16 -7.25
CA MET A 390 5.28 1.51 -8.55
C MET A 390 6.70 0.98 -8.80
N ASP A 391 6.82 -0.29 -9.18
CA ASP A 391 8.08 -0.94 -9.58
C ASP A 391 8.31 -0.89 -11.10
N ILE A 392 7.24 -1.04 -11.89
CA ILE A 392 7.29 -1.07 -13.35
C ILE A 392 6.25 -0.12 -13.94
N LEU A 393 6.69 0.76 -14.84
CA LEU A 393 5.82 1.60 -15.66
C LEU A 393 5.69 1.01 -17.07
N PHE A 394 4.46 0.77 -17.52
CA PHE A 394 4.18 0.39 -18.90
C PHE A 394 3.67 1.58 -19.70
N VAL A 395 4.16 1.73 -20.93
CA VAL A 395 3.80 2.83 -21.83
C VAL A 395 3.45 2.27 -23.22
N PRO A 396 2.18 1.91 -23.46
CA PRO A 396 1.73 1.65 -24.83
C PRO A 396 1.70 2.98 -25.61
N PHE A 397 2.21 2.98 -26.85
CA PHE A 397 2.26 4.20 -27.65
C PHE A 397 2.00 3.97 -29.13
N LEU A 398 1.56 5.02 -29.82
CA LEU A 398 1.44 5.07 -31.27
C LEU A 398 2.06 6.37 -31.77
N THR A 399 3.05 6.26 -32.66
CA THR A 399 3.70 7.41 -33.30
C THR A 399 3.92 7.15 -34.78
N ASP A 400 3.88 8.21 -35.58
CA ASP A 400 4.02 8.19 -37.05
C ASP A 400 5.49 8.32 -37.51
N THR A 401 6.28 9.08 -36.76
CA THR A 401 7.62 9.52 -37.13
C THR A 401 8.63 9.22 -36.04
N GLN A 402 9.90 9.13 -36.43
CA GLN A 402 11.01 9.00 -35.49
C GLN A 402 11.08 10.16 -34.49
N ASN A 403 10.62 11.36 -34.86
CA ASN A 403 10.55 12.52 -33.97
C ASN A 403 9.53 12.30 -32.85
N GLY A 404 8.33 11.82 -33.19
CA GLY A 404 7.30 11.44 -32.21
C GLY A 404 7.81 10.35 -31.27
N TYR A 405 8.36 9.28 -31.85
CA TYR A 405 8.95 8.18 -31.08
C TYR A 405 10.07 8.66 -30.15
N SER A 406 10.94 9.56 -30.60
CA SER A 406 12.06 10.05 -29.79
C SER A 406 11.60 10.78 -28.53
N ARG A 407 10.44 11.47 -28.55
CA ARG A 407 9.88 12.08 -27.34
C ARG A 407 9.46 11.01 -26.34
N VAL A 408 8.64 10.05 -26.78
CA VAL A 408 8.20 8.92 -25.95
C VAL A 408 9.40 8.17 -25.37
N ARG A 409 10.36 7.79 -26.22
CA ARG A 409 11.58 7.08 -25.85
C ARG A 409 12.39 7.81 -24.80
N ASN A 410 12.72 9.07 -25.04
CA ASN A 410 13.61 9.83 -24.17
C ASN A 410 12.93 10.19 -22.84
N CYS A 411 11.64 10.52 -22.87
CA CYS A 411 10.87 10.73 -21.66
C CYS A 411 10.76 9.43 -20.85
N ALA A 412 10.40 8.30 -21.46
CA ALA A 412 10.35 7.00 -20.78
C ALA A 412 11.68 6.61 -20.13
N GLN A 413 12.80 6.84 -20.82
CA GLN A 413 14.14 6.62 -20.26
C GLN A 413 14.39 7.54 -19.05
N ALA A 414 14.00 8.81 -19.12
CA ALA A 414 14.08 9.72 -17.98
C ALA A 414 13.21 9.24 -16.81
N ARG A 415 11.98 8.76 -17.05
CA ARG A 415 11.09 8.24 -16.00
C ARG A 415 11.70 7.06 -15.24
N ALA A 416 12.44 6.18 -15.91
CA ALA A 416 13.12 5.05 -15.27
C ALA A 416 14.17 5.51 -14.26
N ILE A 417 14.93 6.56 -14.62
CA ILE A 417 16.01 7.12 -13.79
C ILE A 417 15.46 8.00 -12.67
N GLU A 418 14.55 8.93 -13.00
CA GLU A 418 13.99 9.90 -12.06
C GLU A 418 13.18 9.23 -10.95
N ASN A 419 12.49 8.13 -11.27
CA ASN A 419 11.63 7.40 -10.35
C ASN A 419 12.21 6.07 -9.86
N GLU A 420 13.46 5.76 -10.24
CA GLU A 420 14.17 4.55 -9.81
C GLU A 420 13.33 3.27 -10.02
N CYS A 421 12.74 3.13 -11.21
CA CYS A 421 11.84 2.04 -11.60
C CYS A 421 12.19 1.49 -13.00
N TYR A 422 11.61 0.35 -13.38
CA TYR A 422 11.67 -0.12 -14.76
C TYR A 422 10.61 0.56 -15.61
N VAL A 423 10.92 0.85 -16.88
CA VAL A 423 9.94 1.41 -17.83
C VAL A 423 9.94 0.58 -19.10
N ALA A 424 8.78 0.09 -19.52
CA ALA A 424 8.60 -0.74 -20.71
C ALA A 424 7.67 -0.04 -21.70
N ILE A 425 8.15 0.20 -22.92
CA ILE A 425 7.38 0.88 -23.97
C ILE A 425 7.11 -0.09 -25.13
N ALA A 426 5.87 -0.16 -25.61
CA ALA A 426 5.51 -0.95 -26.78
C ALA A 426 4.71 -0.10 -27.78
N GLY A 427 5.14 -0.15 -29.04
CA GLY A 427 4.58 0.66 -30.10
C GLY A 427 4.24 -0.13 -31.35
N SER A 428 3.49 0.49 -32.24
CA SER A 428 3.13 -0.11 -33.53
C SER A 428 4.10 0.32 -34.64
N VAL A 429 4.26 -0.54 -35.64
CA VAL A 429 5.08 -0.36 -36.84
C VAL A 429 4.27 -0.63 -38.10
N GLY A 430 4.85 -0.37 -39.26
CA GLY A 430 4.20 -0.65 -40.55
C GLY A 430 3.45 0.56 -41.09
N ASN A 431 2.51 0.28 -42.00
CA ASN A 431 1.69 1.28 -42.66
C ASN A 431 0.27 0.74 -42.76
N LEU A 432 -0.72 1.59 -42.50
CA LEU A 432 -2.13 1.21 -42.60
C LEU A 432 -2.78 1.94 -43.77
N PRO A 433 -2.63 1.41 -45.01
CA PRO A 433 -3.19 2.07 -46.17
C PRO A 433 -4.71 2.17 -46.02
N LYS A 434 -5.24 3.35 -46.35
CA LYS A 434 -6.65 3.73 -46.35
C LYS A 434 -7.20 4.25 -45.01
N VAL A 435 -6.52 4.09 -43.87
CA VAL A 435 -6.99 4.68 -42.60
C VAL A 435 -6.40 6.07 -42.43
N HIS A 436 -7.20 7.08 -42.78
CA HIS A 436 -6.80 8.49 -42.65
C HIS A 436 -6.37 8.81 -41.22
N ASN A 437 -5.27 9.56 -41.09
CA ASN A 437 -4.65 9.95 -39.81
C ASN A 437 -3.95 8.81 -39.04
N MET A 438 -3.80 7.63 -39.65
CA MET A 438 -2.97 6.53 -39.15
C MET A 438 -2.19 5.84 -40.28
N ASP A 439 -1.72 6.61 -41.27
CA ASP A 439 -1.16 6.05 -42.51
C ASP A 439 0.18 5.30 -42.31
N ILE A 440 1.05 5.83 -41.45
CA ILE A 440 2.39 5.31 -41.20
C ILE A 440 2.67 5.22 -39.70
N GLN A 441 3.54 4.30 -39.32
CA GLN A 441 3.92 4.07 -37.93
C GLN A 441 5.43 3.89 -37.78
N TYR A 442 5.98 4.49 -36.73
CA TYR A 442 7.35 4.29 -36.31
C TYR A 442 7.38 3.84 -34.85
N ALA A 443 8.07 2.73 -34.58
CA ALA A 443 8.34 2.30 -33.22
C ALA A 443 9.63 1.48 -33.11
N GLN A 444 10.18 1.54 -31.91
CA GLN A 444 11.12 0.56 -31.39
C GLN A 444 10.74 0.33 -29.93
N SER A 445 10.20 -0.84 -29.62
CA SER A 445 9.78 -1.23 -28.29
C SER A 445 11.02 -1.48 -27.42
N MET A 446 11.01 -1.03 -26.17
CA MET A 446 12.21 -1.01 -25.32
C MET A 446 11.86 -1.24 -23.85
N VAL A 447 12.84 -1.75 -23.09
CA VAL A 447 12.81 -1.78 -21.61
C VAL A 447 13.98 -0.95 -21.09
N PHE A 448 13.68 0.05 -20.28
CA PHE A 448 14.64 0.93 -19.62
C PHE A 448 14.80 0.57 -18.15
N THR A 449 15.97 0.93 -17.62
CA THR A 449 16.33 0.71 -16.21
C THR A 449 16.77 2.03 -15.57
N PRO A 450 16.86 2.08 -14.23
CA PRO A 450 17.72 3.05 -13.58
C PRO A 450 19.18 2.91 -14.05
N CYS A 451 20.01 3.91 -13.73
CA CYS A 451 21.43 3.91 -14.04
C CYS A 451 22.26 3.86 -12.75
N ASP A 452 22.68 2.66 -12.36
CA ASP A 452 23.61 2.40 -11.23
C ASP A 452 24.41 1.13 -11.52
N PHE A 453 25.37 0.73 -10.67
CA PHE A 453 26.27 -0.41 -10.87
C PHE A 453 25.56 -1.75 -11.14
N ALA A 454 24.36 -1.93 -10.58
CA ALA A 454 23.55 -3.13 -10.80
C ALA A 454 22.83 -3.15 -12.16
N PHE A 455 22.85 -2.05 -12.90
CA PHE A 455 22.12 -1.84 -14.14
C PHE A 455 23.05 -1.51 -15.33
N PRO A 456 22.58 -1.65 -16.58
CA PRO A 456 23.33 -1.22 -17.74
C PRO A 456 23.69 0.26 -17.70
N ALA A 457 24.94 0.60 -18.04
CA ALA A 457 25.43 1.98 -17.99
C ALA A 457 24.72 2.94 -18.97
N ASN A 458 24.06 2.40 -20.01
CA ASN A 458 23.25 3.17 -20.95
C ASN A 458 21.76 3.25 -20.56
N GLY A 459 21.36 2.63 -19.44
CA GLY A 459 19.97 2.60 -18.96
C GLY A 459 19.01 1.81 -19.84
N ILE A 460 19.51 0.98 -20.76
CA ILE A 460 18.69 0.16 -21.67
C ILE A 460 18.89 -1.30 -21.32
N LYS A 461 17.81 -1.97 -20.91
CA LYS A 461 17.80 -3.40 -20.62
C LYS A 461 17.70 -4.24 -21.90
N ALA A 462 16.81 -3.84 -22.80
CA ALA A 462 16.51 -4.54 -24.04
C ALA A 462 15.84 -3.60 -25.04
N GLU A 463 16.02 -3.86 -26.33
CA GLU A 463 15.40 -3.09 -27.42
C GLU A 463 15.02 -3.98 -28.60
N ALA A 464 13.90 -3.67 -29.24
CA ALA A 464 13.47 -4.30 -30.48
C ALA A 464 14.28 -3.78 -31.68
N THR A 465 14.15 -4.46 -32.81
CA THR A 465 14.58 -3.90 -34.10
C THR A 465 13.60 -2.81 -34.51
N PRO A 466 14.06 -1.58 -34.83
CA PRO A 466 13.16 -0.51 -35.27
C PRO A 466 12.32 -0.91 -36.48
N ASN A 467 11.02 -0.59 -36.46
CA ASN A 467 10.08 -0.77 -37.57
C ASN A 467 9.84 -2.21 -38.07
N ASN A 468 10.15 -3.22 -37.25
CA ASN A 468 9.88 -4.63 -37.59
C ASN A 468 8.86 -5.25 -36.65
N GLU A 469 7.90 -6.03 -37.16
CA GLU A 469 6.99 -6.80 -36.28
C GLU A 469 7.79 -7.82 -35.47
N MET A 470 7.71 -7.76 -34.13
CA MET A 470 8.38 -8.72 -33.28
C MET A 470 7.88 -8.71 -31.83
N ILE A 471 8.26 -9.75 -31.10
CA ILE A 471 8.14 -9.82 -29.63
C ILE A 471 9.51 -9.51 -29.03
N LEU A 472 9.55 -8.59 -28.06
CA LEU A 472 10.70 -8.40 -27.19
C LEU A 472 10.43 -9.05 -25.83
N ILE A 473 11.24 -10.05 -25.46
CA ILE A 473 11.14 -10.73 -24.16
C ILE A 473 12.31 -10.31 -23.28
N CYS A 474 12.01 -9.86 -22.07
CA CYS A 474 13.02 -9.30 -21.18
C CYS A 474 12.70 -9.59 -19.71
N ASP A 475 13.68 -10.09 -18.97
CA ASP A 475 13.60 -10.27 -17.52
C ASP A 475 14.07 -9.00 -16.78
N VAL A 476 13.27 -8.52 -15.83
CA VAL A 476 13.62 -7.42 -14.92
C VAL A 476 13.61 -7.91 -13.47
N ASP A 477 14.56 -7.45 -12.64
CA ASP A 477 14.76 -7.94 -11.28
C ASP A 477 14.38 -6.85 -10.26
N ILE A 478 13.24 -7.03 -9.61
CA ILE A 478 12.65 -6.07 -8.68
C ILE A 478 13.52 -5.91 -7.41
N ASP A 479 14.30 -6.93 -7.02
CA ASP A 479 15.21 -6.77 -5.88
C ASP A 479 16.36 -5.81 -6.20
N LEU A 480 16.74 -5.64 -7.46
CA LEU A 480 17.75 -4.64 -7.83
C LEU A 480 17.23 -3.22 -7.61
N LEU A 481 15.93 -2.97 -7.83
CA LEU A 481 15.31 -1.68 -7.49
C LEU A 481 15.33 -1.44 -5.98
N ARG A 482 14.96 -2.46 -5.18
CA ARG A 482 14.99 -2.38 -3.71
C ARG A 482 16.41 -2.09 -3.19
N HIS A 483 17.41 -2.76 -3.76
CA HIS A 483 18.81 -2.52 -3.43
C HIS A 483 19.23 -1.10 -3.83
N LEU A 484 18.84 -0.61 -5.00
CA LEU A 484 19.08 0.77 -5.44
C LEU A 484 18.49 1.79 -4.46
N HIS A 485 17.23 1.63 -4.06
CA HIS A 485 16.57 2.57 -3.15
C HIS A 485 17.25 2.64 -1.76
N GLN A 486 17.95 1.58 -1.35
CA GLN A 486 18.65 1.53 -0.05
C GLN A 486 20.13 1.91 -0.13
N PHE A 487 20.85 1.37 -1.12
CA PHE A 487 22.31 1.39 -1.21
C PHE A 487 22.84 1.96 -2.53
N GLY A 488 21.96 2.52 -3.37
CA GLY A 488 22.33 3.17 -4.62
C GLY A 488 23.35 4.28 -4.42
N SER A 489 24.14 4.53 -5.46
CA SER A 489 25.09 5.64 -5.52
C SER A 489 24.40 7.00 -5.41
N VAL A 490 23.16 7.07 -5.90
CA VAL A 490 22.19 8.15 -5.71
C VAL A 490 20.86 7.55 -5.25
N ARG A 491 20.03 8.33 -4.55
CA ARG A 491 18.74 7.87 -4.00
C ARG A 491 17.65 8.91 -4.31
N ASN A 492 17.33 9.04 -5.60
CA ASN A 492 16.53 10.13 -6.14
C ASN A 492 15.17 10.27 -5.43
N LEU A 493 14.52 9.16 -5.08
CA LEU A 493 13.24 9.18 -4.37
C LEU A 493 13.36 9.67 -2.93
N LYS A 494 14.41 9.25 -2.22
CA LYS A 494 14.62 9.59 -0.79
C LYS A 494 15.17 10.99 -0.59
N ASP A 495 16.00 11.47 -1.51
CA ASP A 495 16.71 12.74 -1.37
C ASP A 495 15.88 13.94 -1.91
N ARG A 496 14.58 13.76 -2.18
CA ARG A 496 13.67 14.84 -2.60
C ARG A 496 13.54 15.91 -1.52
N ARG A 497 13.57 17.18 -1.94
CA ARG A 497 13.39 18.35 -1.08
C ARG A 497 11.92 18.75 -0.96
N LEU A 498 11.17 17.98 -0.17
CA LEU A 498 9.73 18.19 0.07
C LEU A 498 9.40 19.53 0.77
N ASP A 499 10.41 20.18 1.36
CA ASP A 499 10.32 21.53 1.90
C ASP A 499 10.32 22.62 0.81
N ILE A 500 10.80 22.32 -0.41
CA ILE A 500 10.86 23.26 -1.54
C ILE A 500 9.72 23.01 -2.53
N TYR A 501 9.37 21.75 -2.78
CA TYR A 501 8.35 21.40 -3.75
C TYR A 501 7.60 20.13 -3.34
N ASP A 502 6.37 20.02 -3.80
CA ASP A 502 5.59 18.79 -3.71
C ASP A 502 4.83 18.52 -5.02
N VAL A 503 4.56 17.25 -5.30
CA VAL A 503 3.78 16.78 -6.44
C VAL A 503 2.54 16.11 -5.90
N VAL A 504 1.40 16.78 -6.02
CA VAL A 504 0.17 16.42 -5.30
C VAL A 504 -0.95 16.08 -6.28
N ARG A 505 -1.65 14.96 -6.03
CA ARG A 505 -2.92 14.62 -6.68
C ARG A 505 -4.02 15.51 -6.12
N LYS A 506 -4.72 16.25 -6.99
CA LYS A 506 -5.76 17.22 -6.58
C LYS A 506 -7.11 16.58 -6.40
#